data_AF-W4Q0X8-F1
#
_entry.id   AF-W4Q0X8-F1
#
_cell.length_a   1.000
_cell.length_b   1.000
_cell.length_c   1.000
_cell.angle_alpha   90.00
_cell.angle_beta   90.00
_cell.angle_gamma   90.00
#
_symmetry.space_group_name_H-M   'P 1'
#
loop_
_entity.id
_entity.type
_entity.pdbx_description
1 polymer ?
#
loop_
_entity_poly.entity_id
_entity_poly.type
_entity_poly.pdbx_seq_one_letter_code
_entity_poly.pdbx_strand_id
1 'polypeptide(L)'
;MKKENRELSLEQREELLQTLKVRFEKNMERHKGLEWDDVQAKLEANPEKLWSLNEMEGTGGEPDVVGYDEKTGEYMFYDCSAESPKGRRSVCYDREAWNQEKSTNQKIAL
;
A
#
# COMPACT_ATOMS: atom_id res chain seq x y z
N MET A 1 11.44 21.17 -8.69
CA MET A 1 11.52 19.69 -8.66
C MET A 1 11.30 19.20 -10.08
N LYS A 2 12.21 18.39 -10.63
CA LYS A 2 12.03 17.86 -11.99
C LYS A 2 10.82 16.93 -11.99
N LYS A 3 9.81 17.21 -12.82
CA LYS A 3 8.78 16.24 -13.20
C LYS A 3 9.48 15.18 -14.03
N GLU A 4 10.00 14.17 -13.35
CA GLU A 4 10.37 12.92 -14.02
C GLU A 4 9.06 12.35 -14.58
N ASN A 5 8.98 12.13 -15.90
CA ASN A 5 7.81 11.54 -16.55
C ASN A 5 7.68 10.09 -16.04
N ARG A 6 6.97 9.95 -14.92
CA ARG A 6 6.65 8.69 -14.24
C ARG A 6 5.48 8.04 -14.96
N GLU A 7 5.72 7.64 -16.20
CA GLU A 7 4.73 7.00 -17.06
C GLU A 7 5.06 5.51 -17.16
N LEU A 8 4.11 4.68 -16.75
CA LEU A 8 4.18 3.23 -16.95
C LEU A 8 3.86 2.88 -18.40
N SER A 9 4.45 1.79 -18.91
CA SER A 9 4.02 1.23 -20.18
C SER A 9 2.55 0.75 -20.09
N LEU A 10 1.89 0.59 -21.25
CA LEU A 10 0.52 0.09 -21.28
C LEU A 10 0.40 -1.28 -20.62
N GLU A 11 1.36 -2.17 -20.89
CA GLU A 11 1.40 -3.51 -20.32
C GLU A 11 1.56 -3.49 -18.79
N GLN A 12 2.49 -2.69 -18.26
CA GLN A 12 2.68 -2.53 -16.81
C GLN A 12 1.44 -1.93 -16.14
N ARG A 13 0.79 -0.96 -16.80
CA ARG A 13 -0.45 -0.36 -16.31
C ARG A 13 -1.56 -1.39 -16.23
N GLU A 14 -1.76 -2.18 -17.28
CA GLU A 14 -2.79 -3.22 -17.33
C GLU A 14 -2.56 -4.29 -16.26
N GLU A 15 -1.32 -4.79 -16.13
CA GLU A 15 -0.95 -5.76 -15.09
C GLU A 15 -1.21 -5.23 -13.67
N LEU A 16 -0.82 -3.98 -13.40
CA LEU A 16 -1.06 -3.35 -12.11
C LEU A 16 -2.56 -3.19 -11.84
N LEU A 17 -3.33 -2.69 -12.82
CA LEU A 17 -4.77 -2.51 -12.66
C LEU A 17 -5.49 -3.84 -12.45
N GLN A 18 -5.09 -4.91 -13.15
CA GLN A 18 -5.63 -6.25 -12.90
C GLN A 18 -5.31 -6.74 -11.50
N THR A 19 -4.07 -6.54 -11.04
CA THR A 19 -3.65 -6.95 -9.68
C THR A 19 -4.44 -6.21 -8.61
N LEU A 20 -4.58 -4.89 -8.75
CA LEU A 20 -5.35 -4.06 -7.83
C LEU A 20 -6.84 -4.43 -7.87
N LYS A 21 -7.41 -4.69 -9.05
CA LYS A 21 -8.81 -5.13 -9.22
C LYS A 21 -9.09 -6.41 -8.46
N VAL A 22 -8.26 -7.43 -8.66
CA VAL A 22 -8.41 -8.74 -7.98
C VAL A 22 -8.36 -8.57 -6.46
N ARG A 23 -7.49 -7.70 -5.96
CA ARG A 23 -7.39 -7.40 -4.52
C ARG A 23 -8.60 -6.63 -4.00
N PHE A 24 -9.04 -5.62 -4.72
CA PHE A 24 -10.23 -4.85 -4.39
C PHE A 24 -11.44 -5.79 -4.29
N GLU A 25 -11.72 -6.57 -5.34
CA GLU A 25 -12.83 -7.54 -5.36
C GLU A 25 -12.73 -8.58 -4.23
N LYS A 26 -11.51 -8.99 -3.85
CA LYS A 26 -11.29 -9.89 -2.70
C LYS A 26 -11.56 -9.22 -1.35
N ASN A 27 -11.33 -7.91 -1.24
CA ASN A 27 -11.45 -7.13 -0.01
C ASN A 27 -12.69 -6.22 0.03
N MET A 28 -13.73 -6.51 -0.77
CA MET A 28 -14.99 -5.74 -0.86
C MET A 28 -15.64 -5.39 0.48
N GLU A 29 -15.39 -6.17 1.52
CA GLU A 29 -15.88 -5.88 2.87
C GLU A 29 -15.30 -4.59 3.47
N ARG A 30 -14.10 -4.17 3.05
CA ARG A 30 -13.38 -2.99 3.54
C ARG A 30 -13.88 -1.70 2.88
N HIS A 31 -14.37 -1.77 1.65
CA HIS A 31 -14.76 -0.63 0.83
C HIS A 31 -16.23 -0.73 0.39
N LYS A 32 -17.12 -0.88 1.38
CA LYS A 32 -18.57 -0.92 1.15
C LYS A 32 -19.05 0.39 0.52
N GLY A 33 -19.56 0.29 -0.71
CA GLY A 33 -20.09 1.43 -1.47
C GLY A 33 -19.11 2.10 -2.41
N LEU A 34 -17.91 1.55 -2.61
CA LEU A 34 -17.01 1.97 -3.68
C LEU A 34 -17.09 0.99 -4.84
N GLU A 35 -17.15 1.53 -6.06
CA GLU A 35 -17.11 0.75 -7.29
C GLU A 35 -15.71 0.78 -7.89
N TRP A 36 -15.21 -0.38 -8.32
CA TRP A 36 -13.88 -0.49 -8.93
C TRP A 36 -13.75 0.39 -10.18
N ASP A 37 -14.80 0.52 -10.97
CA ASP A 37 -14.79 1.30 -12.21
C ASP A 37 -14.50 2.79 -11.95
N ASP A 38 -15.04 3.35 -10.86
CA ASP A 38 -14.75 4.72 -10.44
C ASP A 38 -13.30 4.89 -9.96
N VAL A 39 -12.77 3.90 -9.25
CA VAL A 39 -11.36 3.87 -8.81
C VAL A 39 -10.44 3.81 -10.02
N GLN A 40 -10.71 2.91 -10.95
CA GLN A 40 -9.91 2.72 -12.17
C GLN A 40 -9.88 3.99 -13.00
N ALA A 41 -11.02 4.63 -13.25
CA ALA A 41 -11.09 5.88 -14.01
C ALA A 41 -10.24 7.00 -13.38
N LYS A 42 -10.21 7.10 -12.04
CA LYS A 42 -9.37 8.06 -11.33
C LYS A 42 -7.88 7.73 -11.40
N LEU A 43 -7.52 6.44 -11.36
CA LEU A 43 -6.14 5.99 -11.50
C LEU A 43 -5.60 6.24 -12.91
N GLU A 44 -6.38 5.94 -13.94
CA GLU A 44 -6.04 6.21 -15.34
C GLU A 44 -5.91 7.71 -15.62
N ALA A 45 -6.74 8.54 -14.97
CA ALA A 45 -6.64 10.00 -15.04
C ALA A 45 -5.41 10.58 -14.32
N ASN A 46 -4.73 9.80 -13.46
CA ASN A 46 -3.57 10.25 -12.68
C ASN A 46 -2.35 9.32 -12.83
N PRO A 47 -1.61 9.42 -13.96
CA PRO A 47 -0.44 8.57 -14.24
C PRO A 47 0.64 8.60 -13.14
N GLU A 48 0.84 9.75 -12.49
CA GLU A 48 1.82 9.91 -11.41
C GLU A 48 1.47 9.06 -10.15
N LYS A 49 0.17 8.96 -9.83
CA LYS A 49 -0.30 8.12 -8.71
C LYS A 49 -0.15 6.64 -9.06
N LEU A 50 -0.49 6.27 -10.30
CA LEU A 50 -0.35 4.90 -10.80
C LEU A 50 1.10 4.41 -10.75
N TRP A 51 2.06 5.24 -11.18
CA TRP A 51 3.49 4.91 -11.05
C TRP A 51 3.91 4.70 -9.60
N SER A 52 3.40 5.52 -8.68
CA SER A 52 3.72 5.39 -7.26
C SER A 52 3.16 4.09 -6.67
N LEU A 53 1.96 3.67 -7.10
CA LEU A 53 1.38 2.37 -6.72
C LEU A 53 2.17 1.20 -7.30
N ASN A 54 2.68 1.32 -8.53
CA ASN A 54 3.55 0.32 -9.12
C ASN A 54 4.83 0.11 -8.30
N GLU A 55 5.46 1.20 -7.83
CA GLU A 55 6.65 1.11 -6.98
C GLU A 55 6.33 0.49 -5.60
N MET A 56 5.16 0.79 -5.04
CA MET A 56 4.68 0.16 -3.80
C MET A 56 4.47 -1.35 -3.99
N GLU A 57 3.90 -1.76 -5.12
CA GLU A 57 3.71 -3.16 -5.48
C GLU A 57 5.07 -3.87 -5.68
N GLY A 58 5.98 -3.24 -6.44
CA GLY A 58 7.30 -3.80 -6.75
C GLY A 58 8.22 -3.98 -5.53
N THR A 59 7.99 -3.20 -4.46
CA THR A 59 8.70 -3.36 -3.18
C THR A 59 8.07 -4.42 -2.25
N GLY A 60 7.02 -5.11 -2.72
CA GLY A 60 6.30 -6.13 -1.95
C GLY A 60 5.32 -5.56 -0.94
N GLY A 61 4.91 -4.30 -1.10
CA GLY A 61 3.76 -3.76 -0.37
C GLY A 61 2.44 -4.33 -0.90
N GLU A 62 1.39 -4.16 -0.10
CA GLU A 62 0.02 -4.51 -0.50
C GLU A 62 -0.84 -3.25 -0.53
N PRO A 63 -0.64 -2.33 -1.52
CA PRO A 63 -1.45 -1.15 -1.64
C PRO A 63 -2.90 -1.53 -1.95
N ASP A 64 -3.83 -1.07 -1.11
CA ASP A 64 -5.27 -1.26 -1.28
C ASP A 64 -6.02 0.04 -1.04
N VAL A 65 -7.24 0.14 -1.58
CA VAL A 65 -8.12 1.29 -1.41
C VAL A 65 -8.81 1.19 -0.04
N VAL A 66 -8.49 2.13 0.84
CA VAL A 66 -9.01 2.15 2.22
C VAL A 66 -10.12 3.17 2.40
N GLY A 67 -10.21 4.17 1.53
CA GLY A 67 -11.27 5.16 1.63
C GLY A 67 -11.38 6.06 0.41
N TYR A 68 -12.54 6.72 0.32
CA TYR A 68 -12.82 7.76 -0.65
C TYR A 68 -13.20 9.03 0.13
N ASP A 69 -12.52 10.13 -0.16
CA ASP A 69 -12.89 11.44 0.37
C ASP A 69 -13.81 12.14 -0.63
N GLU A 70 -15.11 12.17 -0.32
CA GLU A 70 -16.13 12.80 -1.15
C GLU A 70 -15.90 14.32 -1.32
N LYS A 71 -15.20 14.97 -0.38
CA LYS A 71 -14.97 16.42 -0.45
C LYS A 71 -13.93 16.79 -1.50
N THR A 72 -12.92 15.95 -1.64
CA THR A 72 -11.81 16.16 -2.58
C THR A 72 -11.96 15.31 -3.84
N GLY A 73 -12.82 14.30 -3.82
CA GLY A 73 -12.99 13.34 -4.90
C GLY A 73 -11.77 12.45 -5.11
N GLU A 74 -11.02 12.20 -4.03
CA GLU A 74 -9.76 11.45 -4.03
C GLU A 74 -9.90 10.11 -3.32
N TYR A 75 -9.23 9.10 -3.88
CA TYR A 75 -9.08 7.79 -3.28
C TYR A 75 -7.81 7.71 -2.43
N MET A 76 -7.94 7.18 -1.23
CA MET A 76 -6.85 6.97 -0.28
C MET A 76 -6.34 5.53 -0.39
N PHE A 77 -5.09 5.39 -0.80
CA PHE A 77 -4.39 4.11 -0.88
C PHE A 77 -3.46 3.95 0.32
N TYR A 78 -3.54 2.80 0.98
CA TYR A 78 -2.63 2.43 2.07
C TYR A 78 -2.04 1.05 1.83
N ASP A 79 -0.78 0.88 2.24
CA ASP A 79 -0.14 -0.43 2.32
C ASP A 79 -0.74 -1.19 3.52
N CYS A 80 -1.49 -2.25 3.25
CA CYS A 80 -2.15 -3.09 4.25
C CYS A 80 -1.33 -4.32 4.65
N SER A 81 0.01 -4.28 4.53
CA SER A 81 0.85 -5.37 5.04
C SER A 81 0.76 -5.49 6.58
N ALA A 82 0.41 -6.68 7.05
CA ALA A 82 0.37 -7.02 8.49
C ALA A 82 1.76 -7.00 9.16
N GLU A 83 2.84 -7.03 8.37
CA GLU A 83 4.22 -6.96 8.85
C GLU A 83 5.01 -5.97 7.99
N SER A 84 5.64 -4.97 8.62
CA SER A 84 6.48 -4.01 7.90
C SER A 84 7.54 -4.74 7.07
N PRO A 85 7.82 -4.32 5.82
CA PRO A 85 8.83 -4.96 4.98
C PRO A 85 10.14 -5.17 5.75
N LYS A 86 10.69 -6.40 5.68
CA LYS A 86 11.96 -6.76 6.32
C LYS A 86 13.06 -5.80 5.86
N GLY A 87 13.37 -4.82 6.69
CA GLY A 87 14.30 -3.72 6.36
C GLY A 87 13.93 -2.40 7.04
N ARG A 88 12.67 -2.24 7.48
CA ARG A 88 12.21 -1.11 8.31
C ARG A 88 12.00 -1.46 9.78
N ARG A 89 12.76 -2.45 10.29
CA ARG A 89 12.94 -2.58 11.75
C ARG A 89 13.77 -1.40 12.21
N SER A 90 13.07 -0.35 12.67
CA SER A 90 13.47 0.48 13.80
C SER A 90 14.96 0.46 14.09
N VAL A 91 15.73 1.27 13.37
CA VAL A 91 16.94 1.84 13.96
C VAL A 91 16.43 2.79 15.04
N CYS A 92 16.18 2.25 16.24
CA CYS A 92 16.02 3.07 17.42
C CYS A 92 17.35 3.80 17.62
N TYR A 93 17.37 5.09 17.30
CA TYR A 93 18.45 6.00 17.68
C TYR A 93 18.31 6.39 19.16
N ASP A 94 18.14 5.40 20.03
CA ASP A 94 18.28 5.58 21.48
C ASP A 94 19.00 4.36 22.05
N ARG A 95 20.25 4.59 22.46
CA ARG A 95 21.15 3.53 22.96
C ARG A 95 20.65 2.89 24.26
N GLU A 96 19.65 3.49 24.92
CA GLU A 96 19.17 3.07 26.23
C GLU A 96 18.03 2.03 26.18
N ALA A 97 17.31 1.90 25.07
CA ALA A 97 16.16 0.99 24.98
C ALA A 97 16.54 -0.48 24.66
N TRP A 98 17.78 -0.78 24.27
CA TRP A 98 18.21 -2.15 23.95
C TRP A 98 18.22 -3.04 25.21
N ASN A 99 18.54 -2.52 26.39
CA ASN A 99 18.78 -3.37 27.56
C ASN A 99 17.50 -3.89 28.26
N GLN A 100 16.30 -3.42 27.92
CA GLN A 100 15.08 -3.84 28.63
C GLN A 100 14.27 -4.92 27.89
N GLU A 101 14.41 -5.06 26.57
CA GLU A 101 13.63 -6.01 25.76
C GLU A 101 14.26 -7.40 25.60
N LYS A 102 15.30 -7.75 26.36
CA LYS A 102 15.83 -9.14 26.40
C LYS A 102 15.14 -10.04 27.45
N SER A 103 14.08 -9.57 28.11
CA SER A 103 13.52 -10.27 29.29
C SER A 103 12.11 -10.87 29.13
N THR A 104 11.48 -10.82 27.96
CA THR A 104 10.11 -11.37 27.80
C THR A 104 10.02 -12.38 26.67
N ASN A 105 10.81 -13.46 26.78
CA ASN A 105 10.60 -14.65 25.96
C ASN A 105 10.84 -15.91 26.80
N GLN A 106 9.93 -16.20 27.74
CA GLN A 106 9.85 -17.53 28.34
C GLN A 106 8.46 -17.78 28.94
N LYS A 107 7.55 -18.36 28.15
CA LYS A 107 6.54 -19.31 28.65
C LYS A 107 6.24 -20.33 27.54
N ILE A 108 7.03 -21.39 27.51
CA ILE A 108 6.60 -22.68 26.98
C ILE A 108 5.69 -23.27 28.08
N ALA A 109 4.47 -23.64 27.72
CA ALA A 109 3.48 -24.22 28.61
C ALA A 109 3.59 -25.75 28.60
N LEU A 110 3.58 -26.31 29.83
CA LEU A 110 3.46 -27.72 30.26
C LEU A 110 4.57 -28.69 29.85
#